data_AF-A0A2E3ZV92-F1
#
_entry.id   AF-A0A2E3ZV92-F1
#
_cell.length_a   1.000
_cell.length_b   1.000
_cell.length_c   1.000
_cell.angle_alpha   90.00
_cell.angle_beta   90.00
_cell.angle_gamma   90.00
#
_symmetry.space_group_name_H-M   'P 1'
#
loop_
_entity.id
_entity.type
_entity.pdbx_description
1 polymer ?
#
loop_
_entity_poly.entity_id
_entity_poly.type
_entity_poly.pdbx_seq_one_letter_code
_entity_poly.pdbx_strand_id
1 'polypeptide(L)'
;MSNITYQIIPFAFLFIILLFFLSLKKENNLKNKKSGIETVINKYDFYKFLESAEKKLLALRELYKQDLIEAKVYVNKTELIAKSIVKVTGKDISELITEKKNNIYTQLKNDIKHKAESIKLDSDKKNLDKLIDDVDKKIQTGINYER
;
A
#
# COMPACT_ATOMS: atom_id res chain seq x y z
N MET A 1 48.50 -47.53 5.99
CA MET A 1 48.44 -46.26 6.75
C MET A 1 47.55 -45.31 5.96
N SER A 2 46.38 -44.96 6.50
CA SER A 2 45.40 -44.14 5.81
C SER A 2 45.91 -42.71 5.68
N ASN A 3 45.78 -42.13 4.49
CA ASN A 3 46.28 -40.80 4.16
C ASN A 3 45.38 -39.71 4.79
N ILE A 4 45.52 -39.54 6.11
CA ILE A 4 44.88 -38.52 6.95
C ILE A 4 45.02 -37.12 6.33
N THR A 5 46.12 -36.88 5.62
CA THR A 5 46.42 -35.62 4.92
C THR A 5 45.35 -35.20 3.90
N TYR A 6 44.70 -36.13 3.18
CA TYR A 6 43.68 -35.78 2.18
C TYR A 6 42.30 -35.45 2.76
N GLN A 7 42.06 -35.74 4.05
CA GLN A 7 40.80 -35.39 4.73
C GLN A 7 40.89 -34.06 5.47
N ILE A 8 42.06 -33.72 6.04
CA ILE A 8 42.24 -32.48 6.80
C ILE A 8 42.33 -31.25 5.89
N ILE A 9 43.03 -31.34 4.76
CA ILE A 9 43.27 -30.20 3.85
C ILE A 9 41.97 -29.53 3.36
N PRO A 10 40.95 -30.25 2.84
CA PRO A 10 39.72 -29.61 2.37
C PRO A 10 38.90 -28.98 3.51
N PHE A 11 38.96 -29.53 4.72
CA PHE A 11 38.28 -28.97 5.91
C PHE A 11 38.94 -27.68 6.38
N ALA A 12 40.27 -27.62 6.39
CA ALA A 12 41.01 -26.41 6.74
C ALA A 12 40.74 -25.28 5.73
N PHE A 13 40.61 -25.62 4.45
CA PHE A 13 40.29 -24.64 3.41
C PHE A 13 38.89 -24.04 3.58
N LEU A 14 37.89 -24.87 3.89
CA LEU A 14 36.53 -24.42 4.24
C LEU A 14 36.52 -23.51 5.48
N PHE A 15 37.34 -23.83 6.49
CA PHE A 15 37.46 -23.04 7.71
C PHE A 15 38.06 -21.65 7.45
N ILE A 16 39.07 -21.56 6.58
CA ILE A 16 39.68 -20.28 6.17
C ILE A 16 38.67 -19.42 5.39
N ILE A 17 37.89 -20.01 4.48
CA ILE A 17 36.83 -19.31 3.75
C ILE A 17 35.77 -18.77 4.73
N LEU A 18 35.39 -19.57 5.73
CA LEU A 18 34.45 -19.14 6.78
C LEU A 18 34.99 -17.94 7.58
N LEU A 19 36.26 -17.96 7.97
CA LEU A 19 36.91 -16.84 8.63
C LEU A 19 36.94 -15.59 7.75
N PHE A 20 37.16 -15.75 6.45
CA PHE A 20 37.14 -14.65 5.48
C PHE A 20 35.74 -14.03 5.37
N PHE A 21 34.69 -14.85 5.33
CA PHE A 21 33.29 -14.38 5.35
C PHE A 21 32.93 -13.67 6.65
N LEU A 22 33.39 -14.17 7.81
CA LEU A 22 33.20 -13.47 9.08
C LEU A 22 33.92 -12.12 9.09
N SER A 23 35.13 -12.05 8.52
CA SER A 23 35.91 -10.81 8.45
C SER A 23 35.33 -9.78 7.49
N LEU A 24 34.66 -10.22 6.42
CA LEU A 24 33.96 -9.33 5.47
C LEU A 24 32.65 -8.76 6.02
N LYS A 25 32.14 -9.30 7.13
CA LYS A 25 30.97 -8.78 7.85
C LYS A 25 31.37 -7.50 8.62
N LYS A 26 31.65 -6.44 7.87
CA LYS A 26 31.88 -5.08 8.38
C LYS A 26 30.59 -4.59 9.04
N GLU A 27 30.68 -4.24 10.33
CA GLU A 27 29.63 -3.54 11.04
C GLU A 27 29.41 -2.17 10.39
N ASN A 28 28.29 -2.00 9.71
CA ASN A 28 27.73 -0.68 9.44
C ASN A 28 27.04 -0.20 10.71
N ASN A 29 27.83 0.20 11.71
CA ASN A 29 27.32 0.90 12.89
C ASN A 29 26.99 2.36 12.52
N LEU A 30 25.90 2.54 11.78
CA LEU A 30 25.20 3.82 11.70
C LEU A 30 24.37 3.99 12.97
N LYS A 31 25.01 4.52 14.02
CA LYS A 31 24.31 5.07 15.18
C LYS A 31 23.49 6.27 14.72
N ASN A 32 22.18 6.07 14.53
CA ASN A 32 21.14 7.04 14.87
C ASN A 32 19.75 6.45 14.59
N LYS A 33 19.14 5.83 15.61
CA LYS A 33 17.73 6.11 15.92
C LYS A 33 17.39 5.61 17.31
N LYS A 34 16.56 6.41 17.97
CA LYS A 34 16.00 6.23 19.30
C LYS A 34 15.66 4.77 19.58
N SER A 35 15.95 4.35 20.81
CA SER A 35 15.43 3.16 21.45
C SER A 35 13.90 3.13 21.36
N GLY A 36 13.39 2.56 20.27
CA GLY A 36 12.08 1.95 20.20
C GLY A 36 12.35 0.48 19.95
N ILE A 37 11.80 -0.39 20.80
CA ILE A 37 11.75 -1.82 20.52
C ILE A 37 10.80 -1.95 19.32
N GLU A 38 11.32 -1.78 18.10
CA GLU A 38 10.63 -2.24 16.89
C GLU A 38 10.76 -3.76 16.93
N THR A 39 9.82 -4.41 17.62
CA THR A 39 9.51 -5.80 17.34
C THR A 39 9.21 -5.86 15.85
N VAL A 40 10.13 -6.39 15.06
CA VAL A 40 9.86 -6.74 13.66
C VAL A 40 8.73 -7.75 13.71
N ILE A 41 7.50 -7.27 13.55
CA ILE A 41 6.33 -8.12 13.65
C ILE A 41 6.43 -9.11 12.50
N ASN A 42 6.59 -10.39 12.83
CA ASN A 42 6.52 -11.44 11.82
C ASN A 42 5.14 -11.34 11.14
N LYS A 43 5.14 -11.04 9.83
CA LYS A 43 3.93 -10.76 9.06
C LYS A 43 2.89 -11.88 9.17
N TYR A 44 3.36 -13.12 9.30
CA TYR A 44 2.51 -14.29 9.50
C TYR A 44 1.79 -14.26 10.86
N ASP A 45 2.53 -13.97 11.93
CA ASP A 45 1.98 -13.91 13.29
C ASP A 45 1.01 -12.72 13.45
N PHE A 46 1.26 -11.61 12.75
CA PHE A 46 0.34 -10.48 12.68
C PHE A 46 -0.99 -10.84 12.04
N TYR A 47 -0.95 -11.51 10.89
CA TYR A 47 -2.16 -11.93 10.18
C TYR A 47 -2.98 -12.90 11.03
N LYS A 48 -2.32 -13.89 11.64
CA LYS A 48 -2.95 -14.84 12.56
C LYS A 48 -3.55 -14.16 13.78
N PHE A 49 -2.89 -13.12 14.31
CA PHE A 49 -3.43 -12.29 15.39
C PHE A 49 -4.71 -11.56 14.94
N LEU A 50 -4.70 -10.89 13.80
CA LEU A 50 -5.88 -10.18 13.26
C LEU A 50 -7.05 -11.13 13.01
N GLU A 51 -6.81 -12.29 12.42
CA GLU A 51 -7.83 -13.32 12.20
C GLU A 51 -8.44 -13.78 13.55
N SER A 52 -7.60 -13.94 14.57
CA SER A 52 -8.08 -14.29 15.91
C SER A 52 -8.91 -13.18 16.55
N ALA A 53 -8.56 -11.91 16.30
CA ALA A 53 -9.28 -10.75 16.82
C ALA A 53 -10.64 -10.61 16.15
N GLU A 54 -10.71 -10.83 14.83
CA GLU A 54 -11.96 -10.85 14.08
C GLU A 54 -12.92 -11.92 14.59
N LYS A 55 -12.46 -13.17 14.76
CA LYS A 55 -13.26 -14.26 15.31
C LYS A 55 -13.82 -13.92 16.69
N LYS A 56 -13.01 -13.30 17.55
CA LYS A 56 -13.44 -12.86 18.89
C LYS A 56 -14.51 -11.76 18.82
N LEU A 57 -14.38 -10.80 17.91
CA LEU A 57 -15.37 -9.73 17.73
C LEU A 57 -16.69 -10.26 17.18
N LEU A 58 -16.64 -11.22 16.24
CA LEU A 58 -17.82 -11.89 15.72
C LEU A 58 -18.56 -12.65 16.82
N ALA A 59 -17.84 -13.46 17.60
CA ALA A 59 -18.42 -14.18 18.74
C ALA A 59 -19.04 -13.21 19.76
N LEU A 60 -18.34 -12.12 20.10
CA LEU A 60 -18.84 -11.12 21.03
C LEU A 60 -20.12 -10.43 20.51
N ARG A 61 -20.20 -10.18 19.21
CA ARG A 61 -21.41 -9.65 18.55
C ARG A 61 -22.57 -10.64 18.61
N GLU A 62 -22.30 -11.93 18.41
CA GLU A 62 -23.32 -12.98 18.49
C GLU A 62 -23.83 -13.15 19.92
N LEU A 63 -22.94 -13.19 20.91
CA LEU A 63 -23.31 -13.22 22.33
C LEU A 63 -24.19 -12.05 22.72
N TYR A 64 -23.87 -10.84 22.24
CA TYR A 64 -24.70 -9.66 22.48
C TYR A 64 -26.06 -9.75 21.78
N LYS A 65 -26.10 -10.23 20.53
CA LYS A 65 -27.36 -10.44 19.79
C LYS A 65 -28.27 -11.50 20.41
N GLN A 66 -27.70 -12.47 21.11
CA GLN A 66 -28.42 -13.52 21.82
C GLN A 66 -28.80 -13.08 23.25
N ASP A 67 -28.59 -11.80 23.61
CA ASP A 67 -28.81 -11.24 24.94
C ASP A 67 -28.08 -12.01 26.07
N LEU A 68 -26.98 -12.71 25.74
CA LEU A 68 -26.17 -13.45 26.70
C LEU A 68 -25.18 -12.55 27.45
N ILE A 69 -24.93 -11.34 26.93
CA ILE A 69 -24.08 -10.34 27.56
C ILE A 69 -24.72 -8.95 27.48
N GLU A 70 -24.48 -8.13 28.49
CA GLU A 70 -24.95 -6.75 28.52
C GLU A 70 -24.16 -5.85 27.56
N ALA A 71 -24.80 -4.76 27.11
CA ALA A 71 -24.16 -3.75 26.25
C ALA A 71 -22.86 -3.19 26.84
N LYS A 72 -22.82 -2.99 28.16
CA LYS A 72 -21.61 -2.54 28.88
C LYS A 72 -20.45 -3.54 28.73
N VAL A 73 -20.74 -4.83 28.85
CA VAL A 73 -19.74 -5.90 28.70
C VAL A 73 -19.28 -5.97 27.24
N TYR A 74 -20.20 -5.87 26.29
CA TYR A 74 -19.89 -5.81 24.86
C TYR A 74 -18.94 -4.66 24.52
N VAL A 75 -19.25 -3.44 24.95
CA VAL A 75 -18.41 -2.24 24.71
C VAL A 75 -17.04 -2.38 25.37
N ASN A 76 -16.98 -2.79 26.64
CA ASN A 76 -15.70 -2.93 27.34
C ASN A 76 -14.79 -3.99 26.69
N LYS A 77 -15.37 -5.12 26.25
CA LYS A 77 -14.59 -6.21 25.63
C LYS A 77 -14.15 -5.85 24.20
N THR A 78 -14.98 -5.16 23.42
CA THR A 78 -14.57 -4.66 22.10
C THR A 78 -13.43 -3.64 22.22
N GLU A 79 -13.49 -2.74 23.21
CA GLU A 79 -12.44 -1.75 23.47
C GLU A 79 -11.10 -2.41 23.84
N LEU A 80 -11.12 -3.47 24.66
CA LEU A 80 -9.91 -4.23 25.00
C LEU A 80 -9.26 -4.89 23.77
N ILE A 81 -10.07 -5.40 22.84
CA ILE A 81 -9.58 -5.96 21.57
C ILE A 81 -8.97 -4.84 20.72
N ALA A 82 -9.64 -3.69 20.61
CA ALA A 82 -9.11 -2.53 19.89
C ALA A 82 -7.77 -2.05 20.45
N LYS A 83 -7.63 -1.92 21.78
CA LYS A 83 -6.36 -1.59 22.44
C LYS A 83 -5.27 -2.61 22.16
N SER A 84 -5.62 -3.89 22.11
CA SER A 84 -4.68 -4.97 21.77
C SER A 84 -4.22 -4.86 20.32
N ILE A 85 -5.11 -4.53 19.38
CA ILE A 85 -4.75 -4.30 17.97
C ILE A 85 -3.80 -3.10 17.85
N VAL A 86 -4.11 -1.97 18.48
CA VAL A 86 -3.23 -0.79 18.49
C VAL A 86 -1.85 -1.13 19.03
N LYS A 87 -1.79 -1.86 20.15
CA LYS A 87 -0.53 -2.29 20.78
C LYS A 87 0.31 -3.17 19.86
N VAL A 88 -0.32 -4.09 19.13
CA VAL A 88 0.39 -5.00 18.21
C VAL A 88 0.78 -4.28 16.92
N THR A 89 -0.03 -3.36 16.42
CA THR A 89 0.22 -2.67 15.13
C THR A 89 1.25 -1.54 15.27
N GLY A 90 1.53 -1.08 16.49
CA GLY A 90 2.53 -0.03 16.77
C GLY A 90 2.15 1.37 16.28
N LYS A 91 1.01 1.50 15.60
CA LYS A 91 0.43 2.75 15.11
C LYS A 91 -0.98 2.88 15.65
N ASP A 92 -1.36 4.11 15.95
CA ASP A 92 -2.74 4.44 16.27
C ASP A 92 -3.62 4.14 15.04
N ILE A 93 -4.73 3.43 15.20
CA ILE A 93 -5.61 3.06 14.07
C ILE A 93 -6.08 4.31 13.32
N SER A 94 -6.16 5.44 14.04
CA SER A 94 -6.40 6.77 13.49
C SER A 94 -5.38 7.19 12.41
N GLU A 95 -4.09 6.87 12.57
CA GLU A 95 -3.07 7.16 11.57
C GLU A 95 -3.28 6.34 10.29
N LEU A 96 -3.63 5.06 10.40
CA LEU A 96 -3.90 4.20 9.24
C LEU A 96 -5.13 4.67 8.44
N ILE A 97 -6.17 5.14 9.13
CA ILE A 97 -7.35 5.72 8.51
C ILE A 97 -7.00 7.04 7.80
N THR A 98 -6.16 7.86 8.42
CA THR A 98 -5.72 9.15 7.85
C THR A 98 -4.84 8.95 6.61
N GLU A 99 -3.93 7.98 6.65
CA GLU A 99 -3.07 7.60 5.53
C GLU A 99 -3.91 7.08 4.34
N LYS A 100 -4.90 6.23 4.61
CA LYS A 100 -5.84 5.74 3.58
C LYS A 100 -6.70 6.86 3.00
N LYS A 101 -7.21 7.78 3.83
CA LYS A 101 -8.01 8.94 3.39
C LYS A 101 -7.20 9.86 2.48
N ASN A 102 -5.94 10.13 2.84
CA ASN A 102 -5.04 10.94 2.02
C ASN A 102 -4.74 10.27 0.68
N ASN A 103 -4.52 8.95 0.67
CA ASN A 103 -4.27 8.21 -0.57
C ASN A 103 -5.49 8.25 -1.50
N ILE A 104 -6.69 8.02 -0.97
CA ILE A 104 -7.95 8.14 -1.73
C ILE A 104 -8.14 9.57 -2.26
N TYR A 105 -7.90 10.60 -1.45
CA TYR A 105 -8.00 11.99 -1.89
C TYR A 105 -7.00 12.31 -3.01
N THR A 106 -5.78 11.79 -2.91
CA THR A 106 -4.73 12.01 -3.91
C THR A 106 -5.06 11.30 -5.23
N GLN A 107 -5.56 10.06 -5.16
CA GLN A 107 -6.06 9.32 -6.32
C GLN A 107 -7.22 10.05 -6.98
N LEU A 108 -8.23 10.44 -6.20
CA LEU A 108 -9.40 11.15 -6.72
C LEU A 108 -9.02 12.50 -7.37
N LYS A 109 -8.09 13.23 -6.76
CA LYS A 109 -7.55 14.48 -7.31
C LYS A 109 -6.82 14.23 -8.64
N ASN A 110 -6.03 13.16 -8.73
CA ASN A 110 -5.34 12.79 -9.96
C ASN A 110 -6.32 12.34 -11.06
N ASP A 111 -7.33 11.56 -10.72
CA ASP A 111 -8.35 11.10 -11.67
C ASP A 111 -9.17 12.28 -12.21
N ILE A 112 -9.57 13.21 -11.34
CA ILE A 112 -10.26 14.44 -11.74
C ILE A 112 -9.36 15.29 -12.65
N LYS A 113 -8.08 15.44 -12.30
CA LYS A 113 -7.11 16.19 -13.11
C LYS A 113 -6.94 15.55 -14.49
N HIS A 114 -6.72 14.25 -14.56
CA HIS A 114 -6.61 13.51 -15.82
C HIS A 114 -7.88 13.63 -16.67
N LYS A 115 -9.06 13.54 -16.04
CA LYS A 115 -10.34 13.70 -16.74
C LYS A 115 -10.57 15.14 -17.23
N ALA A 116 -10.12 16.14 -16.47
CA ALA A 116 -10.20 17.54 -16.88
C ALA A 116 -9.24 17.87 -18.03
N GLU A 117 -8.04 17.27 -18.04
CA GLU A 117 -7.07 17.39 -19.13
C GLU A 117 -7.58 16.71 -20.41
N SER A 118 -8.22 15.54 -20.30
CA SER A 118 -8.81 14.85 -21.47
C SER A 118 -9.99 15.61 -22.09
N ILE A 119 -10.74 16.39 -21.30
CA ILE A 119 -11.88 17.18 -21.82
C ILE A 119 -11.42 18.41 -22.62
N LYS A 120 -10.21 18.94 -22.36
CA LYS A 120 -9.69 20.12 -23.07
C LYS A 120 -9.15 19.83 -24.47
N LEU A 121 -9.04 18.57 -24.89
CA LEU A 121 -8.47 18.19 -26.19
C LEU A 121 -9.51 18.05 -27.31
N ASP A 122 -10.81 18.02 -27.00
CA ASP A 122 -11.87 17.80 -28.00
C ASP A 122 -12.60 19.08 -28.42
N SER A 123 -12.22 20.24 -27.87
CA SER A 123 -12.64 21.54 -28.40
C SER A 123 -11.73 21.95 -29.56
N ASP A 124 -11.52 21.07 -30.53
CA ASP A 124 -10.78 21.42 -31.73
C ASP A 124 -11.68 22.36 -32.55
N LYS A 125 -11.32 23.62 -32.41
CA LYS A 125 -11.86 24.88 -32.93
C LYS A 125 -11.93 24.95 -34.46
N LYS A 126 -11.89 23.81 -35.16
CA LYS A 126 -11.78 23.69 -36.62
C LYS A 126 -13.12 23.55 -37.36
N ASN A 127 -14.22 23.36 -36.65
CA ASN A 127 -15.51 23.10 -37.31
C ASN A 127 -16.30 24.37 -37.63
N LEU A 128 -16.21 25.45 -36.83
CA LEU A 128 -17.00 26.66 -37.09
C LEU A 128 -16.44 27.45 -38.28
N ASP A 129 -15.13 27.68 -38.31
CA ASP A 129 -14.47 28.40 -39.41
C ASP A 129 -14.60 27.64 -40.73
N LYS A 130 -14.53 26.30 -40.68
CA LYS A 130 -14.77 25.44 -41.85
C LYS A 130 -16.22 25.45 -42.32
N LEU A 131 -17.19 25.55 -41.39
CA LEU A 131 -18.61 25.72 -41.75
C LEU A 131 -18.85 27.07 -42.45
N ILE A 132 -18.19 28.13 -41.98
CA ILE A 132 -18.28 29.46 -42.59
C ILE A 132 -17.68 29.43 -44.00
N ASP A 133 -16.48 28.83 -44.17
CA ASP A 133 -15.84 28.66 -45.47
C ASP A 133 -16.68 27.81 -46.46
N ASP A 134 -17.32 26.74 -45.98
CA ASP A 134 -18.15 25.86 -46.83
C ASP A 134 -19.45 26.56 -47.26
N VAL A 135 -20.03 27.39 -46.40
CA VAL A 135 -21.20 28.22 -46.74
C VAL A 135 -20.82 29.30 -47.75
N ASP A 136 -19.71 30.00 -47.56
CA ASP A 136 -19.23 31.03 -48.50
C ASP A 136 -18.95 30.43 -49.89
N LYS A 137 -18.32 29.27 -49.96
CA LYS A 137 -18.11 28.54 -51.22
C LYS A 137 -19.41 28.14 -51.90
N LYS A 138 -20.44 27.76 -51.13
CA LYS A 138 -21.75 27.40 -51.67
C LYS A 138 -22.50 28.62 -52.22
N ILE A 139 -22.38 29.77 -51.55
CA ILE A 139 -22.96 31.03 -52.04
C ILE A 139 -22.26 31.48 -53.33
N GLN A 140 -20.93 31.44 -53.37
CA GLN A 140 -20.16 31.80 -54.58
C GLN A 140 -20.46 30.87 -55.76
N THR A 141 -20.57 29.57 -55.53
CA THR A 141 -20.94 28.63 -56.60
C THR A 141 -22.37 28.88 -57.09
N GLY A 142 -23.34 29.12 -56.21
CA GLY A 142 -24.72 29.47 -56.61
C GLY A 142 -24.80 30.73 -57.48
N ILE A 143 -24.07 31.79 -57.13
CA ILE A 143 -24.05 33.05 -57.89
C ILE A 143 -23.40 32.87 -59.29
N ASN A 144 -22.44 31.96 -59.42
CA ASN A 144 -21.78 31.68 -60.70
C ASN A 144 -22.60 30.79 -61.65
N TYR A 145 -23.63 30.10 -61.15
CA TYR A 145 -24.54 29.28 -61.98
C TYR A 145 -25.76 30.06 -62.49
N GLU A 146 -26.03 31.27 -61.95
CA GLU A 146 -27.13 32.15 -62.38
C GLU A 146 -26.70 33.23 -63.39
N ARG A 147 -25.52 33.08 -64.01
CA ARG A 147 -24.97 34.04 -64.99
C ARG A 147 -24.89 33.48 -66.40
#